data_AF-A0A2H1CAK1-F1
#
_entry.id   AF-A0A2H1CAK1-F1
#
_cell.length_a   1.000
_cell.length_b   1.000
_cell.length_c   1.000
_cell.angle_alpha   90.00
_cell.angle_beta   90.00
_cell.angle_gamma   90.00
#
_symmetry.space_group_name_H-M   'P 1'
#
loop_
_entity.id
_entity.type
_entity.pdbx_description
1 polymer ?
#
loop_
_entity_poly.entity_id
_entity_poly.type
_entity_poly.pdbx_seq_one_letter_code
_entity_poly.pdbx_strand_id
1 'polypeptide(L)'
;MTSSRPVETQIKNAAEKITKALGEYFRKNVLASCKKVRDADESWFDDMLSGVIHDFQVECSKQVHSVLDDYSVSEKAELIKQANEQLQVSRPWHPSGDPEKDIRAHLLKQNLNHVEKISQVVLNLHRQLRPKLTELRAKRRQVQDEYTQLQLLARQLEEVS
;
A
#
# COMPACT_ATOMS: atom_id res chain seq x y z
N MET A 1 21.99 8.57 14.27
CA MET A 1 21.05 8.47 13.13
C MET A 1 21.84 8.73 11.86
N THR A 2 22.24 7.67 11.15
CA THR A 2 22.98 7.81 9.90
C THR A 2 22.01 8.29 8.82
N SER A 3 22.26 9.50 8.32
CA SER A 3 21.60 10.05 7.13
C SER A 3 21.84 9.10 5.95
N SER A 4 20.91 8.17 5.74
CA SER A 4 20.88 7.29 4.58
C SER A 4 20.77 8.17 3.33
N ARG A 5 21.76 8.09 2.44
CA ARG A 5 21.70 8.80 1.15
C ARG A 5 20.48 8.29 0.37
N PRO A 6 19.74 9.15 -0.35
CA PRO A 6 18.62 8.72 -1.18
C PRO A 6 19.04 7.55 -2.09
N VAL A 7 18.17 6.55 -2.25
CA VAL A 7 18.44 5.33 -3.02
C VAL A 7 18.97 5.66 -4.42
N GLU A 8 18.38 6.67 -5.04
CA GLU A 8 18.79 7.19 -6.35
C GLU A 8 20.26 7.66 -6.36
N THR A 9 20.69 8.37 -5.32
CA THR A 9 22.08 8.81 -5.17
C THR A 9 23.02 7.62 -4.99
N GLN A 10 22.57 6.54 -4.34
CA GLN A 10 23.38 5.33 -4.20
C GLN A 10 23.56 4.62 -5.55
N ILE A 11 22.51 4.53 -6.35
CA ILE A 11 22.56 3.94 -7.69
C ILE A 11 23.46 4.76 -8.62
N LYS A 12 23.31 6.10 -8.65
CA LYS A 12 24.17 6.99 -9.43
C LYS A 12 25.65 6.83 -9.07
N ASN A 13 25.96 6.83 -7.78
CA ASN A 13 27.34 6.61 -7.29
C ASN A 13 27.89 5.23 -7.68
N ALA A 14 27.06 4.18 -7.66
CA ALA A 14 27.48 2.84 -8.07
C ALA A 14 27.75 2.79 -9.58
N ALA A 15 26.87 3.38 -10.39
CA ALA A 15 27.04 3.50 -11.83
C ALA A 15 28.33 4.26 -12.19
N GLU A 16 28.61 5.39 -11.55
CA GLU A 16 29.84 6.15 -11.76
C GLU A 16 31.12 5.33 -11.46
N LYS A 17 31.10 4.51 -10.40
CA LYS A 17 32.23 3.64 -10.08
C LYS A 17 32.44 2.58 -11.16
N ILE A 18 31.36 1.99 -11.66
CA ILE A 18 31.40 0.98 -12.71
C ILE A 18 31.90 1.60 -14.02
N THR A 19 31.38 2.75 -14.43
CA THR A 19 31.79 3.40 -15.69
C THR A 19 33.25 3.87 -15.66
N LYS A 20 33.74 4.32 -14.49
CA LYS A 20 35.17 4.59 -14.28
C LYS A 20 36.03 3.35 -14.44
N ALA A 21 35.67 2.25 -13.77
CA ALA A 21 36.40 0.99 -13.88
C ALA A 21 36.43 0.44 -15.32
N LEU A 22 35.30 0.52 -16.04
CA LEU A 22 35.21 0.14 -17.45
C LEU A 22 36.08 1.04 -18.33
N GLY A 23 36.10 2.36 -18.08
CA GLY A 23 36.98 3.30 -18.77
C GLY A 23 38.46 2.99 -18.56
N GLU A 24 38.88 2.67 -17.34
CA GLU A 24 40.25 2.24 -17.03
C GLU A 24 40.62 0.92 -17.71
N TYR A 25 39.71 -0.05 -17.69
CA TYR A 25 39.89 -1.33 -18.38
C TYR A 25 40.04 -1.15 -19.88
N PHE A 26 39.16 -0.35 -20.50
CA PHE A 26 39.22 0.00 -21.91
C PHE A 26 40.54 0.69 -22.26
N ARG A 27 40.94 1.69 -21.47
CA ARG A 27 42.22 2.40 -21.63
C ARG A 27 43.40 1.43 -21.66
N LYS A 28 43.48 0.51 -20.68
CA LYS A 28 44.57 -0.49 -20.60
C LYS A 28 44.63 -1.37 -21.85
N ASN A 29 43.49 -1.86 -22.33
CA ASN A 29 43.43 -2.73 -23.51
C ASN A 29 43.80 -1.99 -24.81
N VAL A 30 43.34 -0.76 -24.96
CA VAL A 30 43.62 0.06 -26.15
C VAL A 30 45.08 0.47 -26.20
N LEU A 31 45.67 0.89 -25.06
CA LEU A 31 47.10 1.19 -24.97
C LEU A 31 47.98 0.00 -25.33
N ALA A 32 47.59 -1.22 -24.93
CA ALA A 32 48.32 -2.43 -25.27
C ALA A 32 48.20 -2.78 -26.77
N SER A 33 47.01 -2.62 -27.34
CA SER A 33 46.71 -3.05 -28.72
C SER A 33 47.16 -2.05 -29.79
N CYS A 34 47.15 -0.75 -29.47
CA CYS A 34 47.37 0.33 -30.43
C CYS A 34 48.74 1.01 -30.27
N LYS A 35 49.72 0.34 -29.65
CA LYS A 35 51.03 0.92 -29.33
C LYS A 35 51.71 1.62 -30.51
N LYS A 36 51.71 1.00 -31.70
CA LYS A 36 52.31 1.57 -32.91
C LYS A 36 51.66 2.88 -33.37
N VAL A 37 50.36 3.05 -33.13
CA VAL A 37 49.62 4.26 -33.49
C VAL A 37 49.91 5.35 -32.47
N ARG A 38 49.96 5.00 -31.18
CA ARG A 38 50.35 5.92 -30.11
C ARG A 38 51.78 6.44 -30.30
N ASP A 39 52.72 5.56 -30.66
CA ASP A 39 54.12 5.94 -30.87
C ASP A 39 54.30 6.94 -32.04
N ALA A 40 53.32 7.04 -32.94
CA ALA A 40 53.33 7.98 -34.07
C ALA A 40 52.87 9.40 -33.68
N ASP A 41 51.91 9.51 -32.75
CA ASP A 41 51.46 10.77 -32.16
C ASP A 41 50.82 10.50 -30.80
N GLU A 42 51.63 10.63 -29.74
CA GLU A 42 51.22 10.26 -28.38
C GLU A 42 50.18 11.23 -27.82
N SER A 43 50.36 12.54 -28.06
CA SER A 43 49.45 13.57 -27.55
C SER A 43 48.07 13.42 -28.15
N TRP A 44 47.99 13.28 -29.48
CA TRP A 44 46.71 13.09 -30.16
C TRP A 44 46.00 11.82 -29.68
N PHE A 45 46.75 10.72 -29.53
CA PHE A 45 46.19 9.44 -29.14
C PHE A 45 45.62 9.47 -27.71
N ASP A 46 46.37 10.02 -26.76
CA ASP A 46 45.94 10.10 -25.36
C ASP A 46 44.76 11.06 -25.18
N ASP A 47 44.72 12.17 -25.94
CA ASP A 47 43.58 13.10 -25.96
C ASP A 47 42.33 12.41 -26.55
N MET A 48 42.46 11.73 -27.68
CA MET A 48 41.36 11.03 -28.34
C MET A 48 40.79 9.91 -27.45
N LEU A 49 41.66 9.10 -26.85
CA LEU A 49 41.25 8.01 -25.96
C LEU A 49 40.57 8.55 -24.69
N SER A 50 41.08 9.66 -24.14
CA SER A 50 40.46 10.32 -22.99
C SER A 50 39.09 10.89 -23.35
N GLY A 51 38.94 11.49 -24.54
CA GLY A 51 37.67 11.97 -25.07
C GLY A 51 36.63 10.86 -25.21
N VAL A 52 36.97 9.75 -25.86
CA VAL A 52 36.05 8.61 -26.03
C VAL A 52 35.58 8.03 -24.69
N ILE A 53 36.50 7.89 -23.72
CA ILE A 53 36.14 7.41 -22.37
C ILE A 53 35.23 8.41 -21.66
N HIS A 54 35.48 9.71 -21.81
CA HIS A 54 34.65 10.75 -21.23
C HIS A 54 33.23 10.73 -21.81
N ASP A 55 33.11 10.69 -23.15
CA ASP A 55 31.82 10.64 -23.84
C ASP A 55 31.02 9.40 -23.42
N PHE A 56 31.67 8.25 -23.33
CA PHE A 56 31.06 7.02 -22.80
C PHE A 56 30.54 7.21 -21.37
N GLN A 57 31.32 7.80 -20.47
CA GLN A 57 30.91 8.03 -19.08
C GLN A 57 29.73 9.00 -18.98
N VAL A 58 29.73 10.06 -19.79
CA VAL A 58 28.65 11.06 -19.85
C VAL A 58 27.36 10.41 -20.34
N GLU A 59 27.43 9.65 -21.44
CA GLU A 59 26.24 9.01 -22.00
C GLU A 59 25.69 7.93 -21.06
N CYS A 60 26.56 7.11 -20.43
CA CYS A 60 26.12 6.18 -19.40
C CYS A 60 25.42 6.89 -18.24
N SER A 61 25.98 8.00 -17.75
CA SER A 61 25.35 8.78 -16.68
C SER A 61 23.97 9.29 -17.08
N LYS A 62 23.83 9.80 -18.30
CA LYS A 62 22.55 10.26 -18.86
C LYS A 62 21.52 9.14 -18.96
N GLN A 63 21.92 7.97 -19.45
CA GLN A 63 21.04 6.80 -19.53
C GLN A 63 20.59 6.32 -18.14
N VAL A 64 21.50 6.32 -17.16
CA VAL A 64 21.16 5.99 -15.77
C VAL A 64 20.13 6.96 -15.21
N HIS A 65 20.30 8.28 -15.46
CA HIS A 65 19.31 9.27 -15.05
C HIS A 65 17.95 9.01 -15.70
N SER A 66 17.90 8.81 -17.02
CA SER A 66 16.66 8.51 -17.75
C SER A 66 15.93 7.31 -17.17
N VAL A 67 16.63 6.20 -16.92
CA VAL A 67 16.03 4.98 -16.35
C VAL A 67 15.51 5.24 -14.93
N LEU A 68 16.26 5.97 -14.10
CA LEU A 68 15.81 6.28 -12.74
C LEU A 68 14.52 7.13 -12.74
N ASP A 69 14.40 8.06 -13.68
CA ASP A 69 13.23 8.90 -13.87
C ASP A 69 12.04 8.11 -14.45
N ASP A 70 12.27 7.30 -15.49
CA ASP A 70 11.25 6.46 -16.14
C ASP A 70 10.58 5.49 -15.15
N TYR A 71 11.36 4.96 -14.20
CA TYR A 71 10.84 4.07 -13.17
C TYR A 71 10.39 4.79 -11.91
N SER A 72 10.51 6.13 -11.85
CA SER A 72 10.15 6.98 -10.71
C SER A 72 10.74 6.45 -9.40
N VAL A 73 12.02 6.09 -9.43
CA VAL A 73 12.70 5.38 -8.33
C VAL A 73 12.68 6.19 -7.04
N SER A 74 12.80 7.51 -7.14
CA SER A 74 12.76 8.43 -6.00
C SER A 74 11.42 8.39 -5.26
N GLU A 75 10.31 8.49 -5.99
CA GLU A 75 8.96 8.43 -5.43
C GLU A 75 8.69 7.06 -4.77
N LYS A 76 9.03 5.97 -5.45
CA LYS A 76 8.84 4.61 -4.91
C LYS A 76 9.69 4.36 -3.67
N ALA A 77 10.92 4.87 -3.65
CA ALA A 77 11.79 4.77 -2.48
C ALA A 77 11.20 5.50 -1.27
N GLU A 78 10.59 6.67 -1.49
CA GLU A 78 9.91 7.42 -0.42
C GLU A 78 8.66 6.69 0.08
N LEU A 79 7.85 6.09 -0.82
CA LEU A 79 6.70 5.26 -0.42
C LEU A 79 7.13 4.07 0.45
N ILE A 80 8.21 3.39 0.09
CA ILE A 80 8.76 2.27 0.87
C ILE A 80 9.25 2.77 2.24
N LYS A 81 9.93 3.91 2.27
CA LYS A 81 10.40 4.51 3.52
C LYS A 81 9.23 4.85 4.45
N GLN A 82 8.19 5.50 3.94
CA GLN A 82 6.98 5.81 4.69
C GLN A 82 6.28 4.54 5.19
N ALA A 83 6.16 3.51 4.34
CA ALA A 83 5.60 2.22 4.73
C ALA A 83 6.40 1.59 5.88
N ASN A 84 7.73 1.60 5.81
CA ASN A 84 8.60 1.06 6.86
C ASN A 84 8.52 1.83 8.18
N GLU A 85 8.31 3.16 8.14
CA GLU A 85 8.11 3.97 9.34
C GLU A 85 6.74 3.70 10.00
N GLN A 86 5.73 3.38 9.20
CA GLN A 86 4.36 3.12 9.67
C GLN A 86 4.09 1.66 10.02
N LEU A 87 4.94 0.73 9.58
CA LEU A 87 4.83 -0.70 9.82
C LEU A 87 5.06 -1.01 11.31
N GLN A 88 3.98 -1.31 12.03
CA GLN A 88 4.02 -1.74 13.44
C GLN A 88 4.28 -3.24 13.62
N VAL A 89 4.41 -3.99 12.53
CA VAL A 89 4.55 -5.46 12.55
C VAL A 89 5.96 -5.88 12.19
N SER A 90 6.49 -6.88 12.90
CA SER A 90 7.82 -7.45 12.65
C SER A 90 7.93 -8.17 11.29
N ARG A 91 6.80 -8.60 10.73
CA ARG A 91 6.73 -9.24 9.42
C ARG A 91 5.57 -8.67 8.61
N PRO A 92 5.84 -7.85 7.57
CA PRO A 92 4.82 -7.38 6.65
C PRO A 92 4.15 -8.56 5.93
N TRP A 93 2.87 -8.41 5.61
CA TRP A 93 2.18 -9.37 4.74
C TRP A 93 2.85 -9.39 3.36
N HIS A 94 2.97 -10.58 2.79
CA HIS A 94 3.44 -10.80 1.43
C HIS A 94 2.48 -11.75 0.70
N PRO A 95 2.34 -11.64 -0.63
CA PRO A 95 1.51 -12.54 -1.41
C PRO A 95 1.87 -14.00 -1.11
N SER A 96 0.85 -14.82 -0.89
CA SER A 96 1.03 -16.24 -0.59
C SER A 96 1.22 -17.09 -1.84
N GLY A 97 0.93 -16.52 -3.02
CA GLY A 97 0.87 -17.26 -4.29
C GLY A 97 -0.46 -17.95 -4.53
N ASP A 98 -1.40 -17.83 -3.57
CA ASP A 98 -2.78 -18.29 -3.68
C ASP A 98 -3.69 -17.06 -3.84
N PRO A 99 -4.21 -16.79 -5.06
CA PRO A 99 -5.01 -15.60 -5.33
C PRO A 99 -6.24 -15.48 -4.42
N GLU A 100 -6.87 -16.60 -4.05
CA GLU A 100 -8.08 -16.56 -3.22
C GLU A 100 -7.76 -16.12 -1.79
N LYS A 101 -6.63 -16.58 -1.24
CA LYS A 101 -6.16 -16.12 0.07
C LYS A 101 -5.72 -14.67 0.04
N ASP A 102 -5.03 -14.27 -1.00
CA ASP A 102 -4.50 -12.91 -1.14
C ASP A 102 -5.64 -11.89 -1.30
N ILE A 103 -6.65 -12.20 -2.12
CA ILE A 103 -7.86 -11.38 -2.26
C ILE A 103 -8.62 -11.29 -0.94
N ARG A 104 -8.79 -12.42 -0.23
CA ARG A 104 -9.47 -12.42 1.08
C ARG A 104 -8.76 -11.55 2.10
N ALA A 105 -7.42 -11.55 2.11
CA ALA A 105 -6.63 -10.68 2.98
C ALA A 105 -6.87 -9.19 2.66
N HIS A 106 -6.90 -8.82 1.38
CA HIS A 106 -7.20 -7.45 0.94
C HIS A 106 -8.62 -6.99 1.31
N LEU A 107 -9.61 -7.89 1.20
CA LEU A 107 -11.01 -7.57 1.51
C LEU A 107 -11.33 -7.62 3.01
N LEU A 108 -10.47 -8.21 3.85
CA LEU A 108 -10.76 -8.44 5.27
C LEU A 108 -11.17 -7.16 6.00
N LYS A 109 -10.44 -6.05 5.81
CA LYS A 109 -10.74 -4.77 6.47
C LYS A 109 -12.10 -4.21 6.04
N GLN A 110 -12.44 -4.32 4.75
CA GLN A 110 -13.77 -3.92 4.26
C GLN A 110 -14.87 -4.79 4.83
N ASN A 111 -14.67 -6.10 4.88
CA ASN A 111 -15.64 -7.05 5.42
C ASN A 111 -15.90 -6.80 6.90
N LEU A 112 -14.85 -6.58 7.70
CA LEU A 112 -14.99 -6.23 9.12
C LEU A 112 -15.81 -4.94 9.31
N ASN A 113 -15.49 -3.89 8.55
CA ASN A 113 -16.24 -2.64 8.59
C ASN A 113 -17.71 -2.84 8.20
N HIS A 114 -18.00 -3.73 7.24
CA HIS A 114 -19.37 -4.02 6.81
C HIS A 114 -20.15 -4.78 7.88
N VAL A 115 -19.54 -5.79 8.51
CA VAL A 115 -20.12 -6.54 9.62
C VAL A 115 -20.44 -5.62 10.80
N GLU A 116 -19.55 -4.69 11.13
CA GLU A 116 -19.78 -3.71 12.19
C GLU A 116 -20.99 -2.81 11.88
N LYS A 117 -21.11 -2.30 10.64
CA LYS A 117 -22.27 -1.51 10.21
C LYS A 117 -23.58 -2.30 10.33
N ILE A 118 -23.61 -3.55 9.86
CA ILE A 118 -24.79 -4.41 9.98
C ILE A 118 -25.16 -4.59 11.46
N SER A 119 -24.17 -4.88 12.29
CA SER A 119 -24.36 -5.09 13.73
C SER A 119 -24.98 -3.85 14.38
N GLN A 120 -24.51 -2.66 14.01
CA GLN A 120 -25.06 -1.39 14.50
C GLN A 120 -26.50 -1.17 14.06
N VAL A 121 -26.85 -1.49 12.80
CA VAL A 121 -28.22 -1.40 12.29
C VAL A 121 -29.14 -2.36 13.06
N VAL A 122 -28.71 -3.62 13.26
CA VAL A 122 -29.48 -4.62 13.99
C VAL A 122 -29.72 -4.20 15.43
N LEU A 123 -28.69 -3.70 16.13
CA LEU A 123 -28.82 -3.20 17.49
C LEU A 123 -29.81 -2.02 17.58
N ASN A 124 -29.76 -1.10 16.62
CA ASN A 124 -30.69 0.03 16.55
C ASN A 124 -32.13 -0.42 16.32
N LEU A 125 -32.36 -1.37 15.39
CA LEU A 125 -33.69 -1.95 15.18
C LEU A 125 -34.20 -2.65 16.43
N HIS A 126 -33.35 -3.41 17.12
CA HIS A 126 -33.74 -4.07 18.36
C HIS A 126 -34.13 -3.07 19.47
N ARG A 127 -33.39 -1.96 19.59
CA ARG A 127 -33.72 -0.84 20.49
C ARG A 127 -35.06 -0.20 20.16
N GLN A 128 -35.44 -0.11 18.88
CA GLN A 128 -36.72 0.46 18.46
C GLN A 128 -37.90 -0.52 18.63
N LEU A 129 -37.68 -1.81 18.42
CA LEU A 129 -38.74 -2.82 18.50
C LEU A 129 -39.12 -3.16 19.95
N ARG A 130 -38.14 -3.16 20.87
CA ARG A 130 -38.39 -3.56 22.26
C ARG A 130 -39.43 -2.68 22.97
N PRO A 131 -39.41 -1.33 22.89
CA PRO A 131 -40.47 -0.49 23.44
C PRO A 131 -41.84 -0.75 22.81
N LYS A 132 -41.91 -0.89 21.48
CA LYS A 132 -43.16 -1.17 20.76
C LYS A 132 -43.79 -2.50 21.19
N LEU A 133 -42.96 -3.52 21.43
CA LEU A 133 -43.42 -4.81 21.93
C LEU A 133 -43.96 -4.70 23.37
N THR A 134 -43.31 -3.89 24.21
CA THR A 134 -43.82 -3.59 25.56
C THR A 134 -45.15 -2.85 25.51
N GLU A 135 -45.30 -1.87 24.62
CA GLU A 135 -46.55 -1.14 24.41
C GLU A 135 -47.70 -2.07 23.97
N LEU A 136 -47.43 -2.96 23.00
CA LEU A 136 -48.40 -3.96 22.56
C LEU A 136 -48.83 -4.91 23.69
N ARG A 137 -47.90 -5.32 24.55
CA ARG A 137 -48.22 -6.16 25.73
C ARG A 137 -49.10 -5.41 26.73
N ALA A 138 -48.83 -4.13 26.96
CA ALA A 138 -49.66 -3.30 27.84
C ALA A 138 -51.08 -3.15 27.28
N LYS A 139 -51.22 -2.80 25.99
CA LYS A 139 -52.53 -2.70 25.32
C LYS A 139 -53.30 -4.02 25.36
N ARG A 140 -52.62 -5.16 25.14
CA ARG A 140 -53.27 -6.48 25.24
C ARG A 140 -53.86 -6.72 26.62
N ARG A 141 -53.13 -6.40 27.69
CA ARG A 141 -53.63 -6.55 29.07
C ARG A 141 -54.84 -5.65 29.31
N GLN A 142 -54.76 -4.38 28.90
CA GLN A 142 -55.86 -3.43 29.03
C GLN A 142 -57.14 -3.94 28.37
N VAL A 143 -57.07 -4.40 27.11
CA VAL A 143 -58.23 -4.93 26.39
C VAL A 143 -58.81 -6.17 27.09
N GLN A 144 -57.95 -7.01 27.66
CA GLN A 144 -58.39 -8.20 28.38
C GLN A 144 -59.08 -7.86 29.72
N ASP A 145 -58.58 -6.85 30.42
CA ASP A 145 -59.21 -6.33 31.64
C ASP A 145 -60.57 -5.68 31.33
N GLU A 146 -60.64 -4.84 30.29
CA GLU A 146 -61.88 -4.22 29.79
C GLU A 146 -62.92 -5.28 29.39
N TYR A 147 -62.51 -6.32 28.67
CA TYR A 147 -63.39 -7.43 28.32
C TYR A 147 -63.93 -8.16 29.55
N THR A 148 -63.08 -8.39 30.55
CA THR A 148 -63.48 -9.06 31.81
C THR A 148 -64.49 -8.21 32.58
N GLN A 149 -64.31 -6.89 32.60
CA GLN A 149 -65.28 -5.95 33.20
C GLN A 149 -66.62 -5.97 32.46
N LEU A 150 -66.61 -5.98 31.12
CA LEU A 150 -67.83 -6.08 30.32
C LEU A 150 -68.58 -7.40 30.59
N GLN A 151 -67.88 -8.52 30.73
CA GLN A 151 -68.49 -9.80 31.10
C GLN A 151 -69.14 -9.76 32.49
N LEU A 152 -68.49 -9.11 33.47
CA LEU A 152 -69.05 -8.93 34.80
C LEU A 152 -70.32 -8.06 34.76
N LEU A 153 -70.28 -6.94 34.04
CA LEU A 153 -71.43 -6.06 33.83
C LEU A 153 -72.60 -6.79 33.14
N ALA A 154 -72.31 -7.59 32.11
CA ALA A 154 -73.33 -8.38 31.42
C ALA A 154 -74.01 -9.38 32.36
N ARG A 155 -73.25 -10.09 33.19
CA ARG A 155 -73.81 -11.01 34.21
C ARG A 155 -74.66 -10.27 35.24
N GLN A 156 -74.21 -9.11 35.70
CA GLN A 156 -74.98 -8.30 36.64
C GLN A 156 -76.30 -7.79 36.04
N LEU A 157 -76.32 -7.46 34.74
CA LEU A 157 -77.55 -7.08 34.05
C LEU A 157 -78.51 -8.27 33.90
N GLU A 158 -78.00 -9.47 33.60
CA GLU A 158 -78.81 -10.71 33.56
C GLU A 158 -79.41 -11.06 34.93
N GLU A 159 -78.73 -10.76 36.04
CA GLU A 159 -79.22 -11.00 37.41
C GLU A 159 -80.30 -10.00 37.86
N VAL A 160 -80.40 -8.84 37.19
CA VAL A 160 -81.34 -7.75 37.52
C VAL A 160 -82.56 -7.75 36.60
N SER A 161 -82.53 -8.49 35.47
CA SER A 161 -83.67 -8.71 34.56
C SER A 161 -84.52 -9.91 34.99
#